data_AF-F6FR25-F1
#
_entry.id   AF-F6FR25-F1
#
_cell.length_a   1.000
_cell.length_b   1.000
_cell.length_c   1.000
_cell.angle_alpha   90.00
_cell.angle_beta   90.00
_cell.angle_gamma   90.00
#
_symmetry.space_group_name_H-M   'P 1'
#
loop_
_entity.id
_entity.type
_entity.pdbx_description
1 polymer ?
#
loop_
_entity_poly.entity_id
_entity_poly.type
_entity_poly.pdbx_seq_one_letter_code
_entity_poly.pdbx_strand_id
1 'polypeptide(L)'
;MDDVDRTYADTAVKPSWPELPGVTHRFVDLPGIRMHVVTAGPGLATTTARPVLLLHGVPEHWWQWRTMIPALAADRLVVVPDLRGAGWTDAPEGSYRATRSPTWRLSTGTRSTRTT
;
A
#
# COMPACT_ATOMS: atom_id res chain seq x y z
N MET A 1 -29.93 10.19 -3.57
CA MET A 1 -29.06 9.82 -2.43
C MET A 1 -27.64 9.92 -2.94
N ASP A 2 -27.26 11.11 -3.44
CA ASP A 2 -26.12 11.27 -4.36
C ASP A 2 -25.22 12.47 -3.99
N ASP A 3 -25.59 13.21 -2.94
CA ASP A 3 -24.93 14.47 -2.58
C ASP A 3 -23.91 14.31 -1.44
N VAL A 4 -24.14 13.34 -0.53
CA VAL A 4 -23.35 13.16 0.69
C VAL A 4 -21.96 12.54 0.41
N ASP A 5 -21.86 11.66 -0.58
CA ASP A 5 -20.58 11.03 -0.99
C ASP A 5 -19.65 12.04 -1.69
N ARG A 6 -20.23 13.04 -2.37
CA ARG A 6 -19.46 14.08 -3.07
C ARG A 6 -18.88 15.10 -2.09
N THR A 7 -19.60 15.41 -1.01
CA THR A 7 -19.14 16.34 0.03
C THR A 7 -17.97 15.79 0.86
N TYR A 8 -17.86 14.46 1.04
CA TYR A 8 -16.75 13.87 1.81
C TYR A 8 -15.40 13.88 1.07
N ALA A 9 -15.42 13.79 -0.25
CA ALA A 9 -14.21 13.69 -1.06
C ALA A 9 -13.54 15.05 -1.34
N ASP A 10 -14.29 16.15 -1.28
CA ASP A 10 -13.86 17.45 -1.83
C ASP A 10 -13.33 18.44 -0.79
N THR A 11 -13.41 18.16 0.53
CA THR A 11 -13.06 19.19 1.56
C THR A 11 -12.26 18.68 2.76
N ALA A 12 -11.97 17.38 2.86
CA ALA A 12 -11.16 16.88 3.97
C ALA A 12 -9.66 17.14 3.72
N VAL A 13 -9.12 18.24 4.23
CA VAL A 13 -7.68 18.39 4.44
C VAL A 13 -7.25 17.23 5.34
N LYS A 14 -6.54 16.24 4.76
CA LYS A 14 -5.98 15.15 5.56
C LYS A 14 -4.99 15.76 6.55
N PRO A 15 -5.02 15.38 7.84
CA PRO A 15 -4.02 15.86 8.79
C PRO A 15 -2.63 15.45 8.33
N SER A 16 -1.58 16.08 8.85
CA SER A 16 -0.23 15.52 8.70
C SER A 16 -0.20 14.09 9.26
N TRP A 17 0.62 13.22 8.68
CA TRP A 17 0.78 11.88 9.22
C TRP A 17 1.40 11.90 10.63
N PRO A 18 1.06 10.92 11.47
CA PRO A 18 1.71 10.76 12.77
C PRO A 18 3.15 10.26 12.60
N GLU A 19 4.04 10.69 13.49
CA GLU A 19 5.47 10.32 13.43
C GLU A 19 5.75 9.01 14.17
N LEU A 20 6.49 8.11 13.54
CA LEU A 20 7.06 6.91 14.17
C LEU A 20 8.56 6.86 13.86
N PRO A 21 9.45 6.83 14.88
CA PRO A 21 10.89 6.73 14.63
C PRO A 21 11.26 5.51 13.78
N GLY A 22 12.17 5.70 12.81
CA GLY A 22 12.62 4.64 11.91
C GLY A 22 11.64 4.30 10.78
N VAL A 23 10.54 5.04 10.64
CA VAL A 23 9.64 4.97 9.50
C VAL A 23 9.99 6.04 8.46
N THR A 24 9.87 5.67 7.20
CA THR A 24 9.86 6.60 6.06
C THR A 24 8.50 6.58 5.38
N HIS A 25 7.85 7.75 5.31
CA HIS A 25 6.64 7.98 4.54
C HIS A 25 6.98 8.20 3.06
N ARG A 26 6.22 7.57 2.16
CA ARG A 26 6.35 7.75 0.72
C ARG A 26 4.99 7.76 0.06
N PHE A 27 4.91 8.44 -1.07
CA PHE A 27 3.84 8.24 -2.03
C PHE A 27 4.36 7.41 -3.20
N VAL A 28 3.54 6.47 -3.65
CA VAL A 28 3.78 5.66 -4.84
C VAL A 28 2.66 5.96 -5.83
N ASP A 29 3.02 6.54 -6.97
CA ASP A 29 2.08 6.79 -8.05
C ASP A 29 1.86 5.49 -8.84
N LEU A 30 0.61 5.03 -8.85
CA LEU A 30 0.16 3.86 -9.59
C LEU A 30 -0.90 4.29 -10.62
N PRO A 31 -1.17 3.49 -11.66
CA PRO A 31 -2.22 3.81 -12.63
C PRO A 31 -3.57 4.07 -11.94
N GLY A 32 -4.00 5.33 -11.94
CA GLY A 32 -5.29 5.76 -11.39
C GLY A 32 -5.37 5.84 -9.86
N ILE A 33 -4.25 5.81 -9.12
CA ILE A 33 -4.25 6.04 -7.67
C ILE A 33 -2.86 6.46 -7.17
N ARG A 34 -2.77 7.52 -6.35
CA ARG A 34 -1.60 7.81 -5.54
C ARG A 34 -1.74 7.14 -4.18
N MET A 35 -0.80 6.24 -3.87
CA MET A 35 -0.84 5.41 -2.67
C MET A 35 0.15 5.92 -1.62
N HIS A 36 -0.32 6.12 -0.39
CA HIS A 36 0.57 6.37 0.74
C HIS A 36 1.11 5.04 1.27
N VAL A 37 2.42 4.99 1.50
CA VAL A 37 3.13 3.82 1.99
C VAL A 37 4.15 4.22 3.04
N VAL A 38 4.10 3.53 4.18
CA VAL A 38 5.15 3.58 5.19
C VAL A 38 6.11 2.41 4.98
N THR A 39 7.41 2.68 5.09
CA THR A 39 8.46 1.66 5.08
C THR A 39 9.34 1.78 6.30
N ALA A 40 9.85 0.64 6.80
CA ALA A 40 10.80 0.59 7.91
C ALA A 40 11.75 -0.61 7.78
N GLY A 41 12.89 -0.52 8.44
CA GLY A 41 13.90 -1.59 8.48
C GLY A 41 14.90 -1.54 7.31
N PRO A 42 15.79 -2.54 7.21
CA PRO A 42 16.78 -2.62 6.15
C PRO A 42 16.12 -2.74 4.77
N GLY A 43 16.69 -2.09 3.76
CA GLY A 43 16.25 -2.25 2.38
C GLY A 43 16.57 -3.65 1.83
N LEU A 44 15.91 -4.06 0.75
CA LEU A 44 16.12 -5.39 0.14
C LEU A 44 17.56 -5.65 -0.30
N ALA A 45 18.35 -4.60 -0.56
CA ALA A 45 19.76 -4.73 -0.89
C ALA A 45 20.65 -5.06 0.32
N THR A 46 20.16 -4.84 1.56
CA THR A 46 20.94 -4.96 2.79
C THR A 46 20.49 -6.08 3.71
N THR A 47 19.32 -6.69 3.48
CA THR A 47 18.83 -7.83 4.26
C THR A 47 18.55 -9.06 3.39
N THR A 48 18.80 -10.24 3.95
CA THR A 48 18.39 -11.54 3.38
C THR A 48 17.05 -12.03 3.93
N ALA A 49 16.52 -11.36 4.97
CA ALA A 49 15.22 -11.69 5.54
C ALA A 49 14.10 -11.39 4.52
N ARG A 50 13.04 -12.19 4.55
CA ARG A 50 11.89 -11.98 3.66
C ARG A 50 11.15 -10.70 4.06
N PRO A 51 10.80 -9.81 3.11
CA PRO A 51 10.02 -8.62 3.41
C PRO A 51 8.63 -8.98 3.93
N VAL A 52 8.05 -8.08 4.72
CA VAL A 52 6.71 -8.22 5.28
C VAL A 52 5.82 -7.08 4.79
N LEU A 53 4.63 -7.44 4.33
CA LEU A 53 3.57 -6.51 3.95
C LEU A 53 2.49 -6.55 5.04
N LEU A 54 2.18 -5.40 5.65
CA LEU A 54 1.12 -5.27 6.65
C LEU A 54 -0.07 -4.54 6.03
N LEU A 55 -1.21 -5.22 5.93
CA LEU A 55 -2.44 -4.69 5.34
C LEU A 55 -3.47 -4.44 6.42
N HIS A 56 -3.97 -3.22 6.51
CA HIS A 56 -4.99 -2.83 7.49
C HIS A 56 -6.40 -3.25 7.05
N GLY A 57 -7.34 -3.27 8.01
CA GLY A 57 -8.78 -3.41 7.76
C GLY A 57 -9.50 -2.05 7.65
N VAL A 58 -10.84 -2.09 7.60
CA VAL A 58 -11.68 -0.89 7.75
C VAL A 58 -12.17 -0.77 9.19
N PRO A 59 -12.23 0.44 9.80
CA PRO A 59 -11.91 1.77 9.27
C PRO A 59 -10.51 2.26 9.68
N GLU A 60 -9.46 1.47 9.46
CA GLU A 60 -8.11 1.77 9.97
C GLU A 60 -7.15 2.27 8.87
N HIS A 61 -5.91 2.55 9.26
CA HIS A 61 -4.80 2.92 8.37
C HIS A 61 -3.48 2.34 8.93
N TRP A 62 -2.33 2.65 8.30
CA TRP A 62 -1.01 2.11 8.65
C TRP A 62 -0.67 2.15 10.15
N TRP A 63 -1.16 3.16 10.88
CA TRP A 63 -0.81 3.42 12.28
C TRP A 63 -1.26 2.34 13.25
N GLN A 64 -2.21 1.49 12.86
CA GLN A 64 -2.58 0.33 13.67
C GLN A 64 -1.37 -0.57 13.96
N TRP A 65 -0.40 -0.59 13.05
CA TRP A 65 0.78 -1.45 13.10
C TRP A 65 1.96 -0.82 13.84
N ARG A 66 1.82 0.39 14.41
CA ARG A 66 2.93 1.15 15.05
C ARG A 66 3.71 0.37 16.12
N THR A 67 3.06 -0.58 16.80
CA THR A 67 3.70 -1.43 17.83
C THR A 67 4.41 -2.64 17.22
N MET A 68 3.99 -3.11 16.05
CA MET A 68 4.57 -4.26 15.36
C MET A 68 5.73 -3.85 14.44
N ILE A 69 5.63 -2.67 13.83
CA ILE A 69 6.63 -2.15 12.89
C ILE A 69 8.05 -2.22 13.47
N PRO A 70 8.37 -1.72 14.69
CA PRO A 70 9.73 -1.73 15.20
C PRO A 70 10.31 -3.14 15.39
N ALA A 71 9.48 -4.09 15.84
CA ALA A 71 9.91 -5.46 16.08
C ALA A 71 10.20 -6.20 14.77
N LEU A 72 9.38 -5.99 13.74
CA LEU A 72 9.58 -6.58 12.43
C LEU A 72 10.77 -5.91 11.71
N ALA A 73 10.87 -4.58 11.79
CA ALA A 73 11.90 -3.78 11.12
C ALA A 73 13.33 -4.02 11.65
N ALA A 74 13.49 -4.77 12.73
CA ALA A 74 14.80 -5.13 13.28
C ALA A 74 15.69 -5.87 12.27
N ASP A 75 15.10 -6.71 11.40
CA ASP A 75 15.85 -7.54 10.45
C ASP A 75 15.27 -7.57 9.04
N ARG A 76 14.02 -7.15 8.83
CA ARG A 76 13.35 -7.23 7.52
C ARG A 76 12.82 -5.88 7.05
N LEU A 77 12.68 -5.73 5.73
CA LEU A 77 11.91 -4.63 5.16
C LEU A 77 10.44 -4.81 5.51
N VAL A 78 9.86 -3.81 6.17
CA VAL A 78 8.43 -3.73 6.46
C VAL A 78 7.81 -2.70 5.52
N VAL A 79 6.77 -3.10 4.79
CA VAL A 79 5.99 -2.24 3.90
C VAL A 79 4.55 -2.18 4.41
N VAL A 80 4.04 -0.97 4.64
CA VAL A 80 2.73 -0.74 5.25
C VAL A 80 1.97 0.29 4.42
N PRO A 81 1.28 -0.14 3.35
CA PRO A 81 0.48 0.76 2.54
C PRO A 81 -0.85 1.10 3.22
N ASP A 82 -1.33 2.32 3.01
CA ASP A 82 -2.74 2.63 3.24
C ASP A 82 -3.55 2.12 2.04
N LEU A 83 -4.56 1.30 2.29
CA LEU A 83 -5.47 0.80 1.28
C LEU A 83 -6.25 1.95 0.61
N ARG A 84 -6.78 1.66 -0.57
CA ARG A 84 -7.55 2.61 -1.38
C ARG A 84 -8.62 3.31 -0.54
N GLY A 85 -8.63 4.64 -0.60
CA GLY A 85 -9.55 5.50 0.14
C GLY A 85 -9.36 5.55 1.66
N ALA A 86 -8.33 4.89 2.21
CA ALA A 86 -7.98 4.96 3.61
C ALA A 86 -6.72 5.81 3.84
N GLY A 87 -6.56 6.29 5.07
CA GLY A 87 -5.41 7.07 5.48
C GLY A 87 -5.11 8.20 4.49
N TRP A 88 -3.91 8.18 3.90
CA TRP A 88 -3.46 9.16 2.90
C TRP A 88 -3.46 8.67 1.46
N THR A 89 -3.99 7.47 1.19
CA THR A 89 -4.18 6.98 -0.17
C THR A 89 -5.45 7.60 -0.78
N ASP A 90 -5.39 7.90 -2.08
CA ASP A 90 -6.51 8.48 -2.82
C ASP A 90 -7.77 7.59 -2.79
N ALA A 91 -8.93 8.23 -2.93
CA ALA A 91 -10.24 7.59 -3.05
C ALA A 91 -10.89 7.92 -4.42
N PRO A 92 -10.33 7.50 -5.56
CA PRO A 92 -10.91 7.81 -6.86
C PRO A 92 -12.28 7.12 -7.04
N GLU A 93 -13.12 7.65 -7.91
CA GLU A 93 -14.48 7.12 -8.16
C GLU A 93 -14.49 5.63 -8.55
N GLY A 94 -15.51 4.88 -8.11
CA GLY A 94 -15.64 3.44 -8.36
C GLY A 94 -14.81 2.53 -7.45
N SER A 95 -14.24 3.07 -6.36
CA SER A 95 -13.08 2.52 -5.64
C SER A 95 -13.23 1.21 -4.84
N TYR A 96 -14.38 0.58 -4.70
CA TYR A 96 -14.45 -0.82 -4.18
C TYR A 96 -15.38 -1.71 -5.00
N ARG A 97 -15.97 -1.16 -6.08
CA ARG A 97 -16.77 -1.95 -6.99
C ARG A 97 -15.81 -2.75 -7.86
N ALA A 98 -15.92 -4.07 -7.82
CA ALA A 98 -15.16 -4.93 -8.72
C ALA A 98 -15.51 -4.58 -10.18
N THR A 99 -14.72 -3.73 -10.82
CA THR A 99 -14.69 -3.67 -12.27
C THR A 99 -14.13 -5.01 -12.70
N ARG A 100 -15.00 -5.89 -13.23
CA ARG A 100 -14.57 -7.14 -13.85
C ARG A 100 -13.66 -6.77 -15.02
N SER A 101 -12.35 -6.71 -14.79
CA SER A 101 -11.38 -6.70 -15.87
C SER A 101 -11.43 -8.09 -16.53
N PRO A 102 -11.80 -8.24 -17.81
CA PRO A 102 -11.97 -9.56 -18.42
C PRO A 102 -10.65 -10.27 -18.70
N THR A 103 -9.50 -9.64 -18.48
CA THR A 103 -8.28 -10.08 -19.13
C THR A 103 -7.08 -10.00 -18.20
N TRP A 104 -7.00 -10.90 -17.22
CA TRP A 104 -5.71 -11.37 -16.77
C TRP A 104 -5.27 -12.46 -17.76
N ARG A 105 -4.40 -12.13 -18.72
CA ARG A 105 -3.64 -13.18 -19.44
C ARG A 105 -2.35 -13.39 -18.68
N LEU A 106 -2.19 -14.55 -18.05
CA LEU A 106 -0.87 -15.06 -17.73
C LEU A 106 -0.14 -15.24 -19.07
N SER A 107 0.94 -14.49 -19.29
CA SER A 107 1.92 -14.87 -20.31
C SER A 107 2.66 -16.09 -19.76
N THR A 108 2.30 -17.28 -20.24
CA THR A 108 3.12 -18.46 -20.05
C THR A 108 4.41 -18.26 -20.84
N GLY A 109 5.48 -17.88 -20.15
CA GLY A 109 6.81 -17.84 -20.74
C GLY A 109 7.20 -19.25 -21.21
N THR A 110 7.43 -19.41 -22.51
CA THR A 110 7.97 -20.65 -23.08
C THR A 110 9.39 -20.86 -22.56
N ARG A 111 9.61 -21.95 -21.82
CA ARG A 111 10.95 -22.36 -21.38
C ARG A 111 11.67 -23.01 -22.56
N SER A 112 12.65 -22.33 -23.14
CA SER A 112 13.56 -22.91 -24.14
C SER A 112 14.61 -23.76 -23.42
N THR A 113 14.51 -25.08 -23.53
CA THR A 113 15.61 -25.99 -23.17
C THR A 113 16.61 -26.03 -24.32
N ARG A 114 17.85 -25.59 -24.06
CA ARG A 114 19.00 -25.78 -24.94
C ARG A 114 19.73 -27.03 -24.48
N THR A 115 19.71 -28.09 -25.29
CA THR A 115 20.59 -29.26 -25.13
C THR A 115 21.85 -29.03 -25.95
N THR A 116 22.98 -29.39 -25.36
CA THR A 116 24.35 -29.31 -25.88
C THR A 116 24.58 -30.13 -27.14
#